data_AF-A0A6B1GLY6-F1
#
_entry.id   AF-A0A6B1GLY6-F1
#
_cell.length_a   1.000
_cell.length_b   1.000
_cell.length_c   1.000
_cell.angle_alpha   90.00
_cell.angle_beta   90.00
_cell.angle_gamma   90.00
#
_symmetry.space_group_name_H-M   'P 1'
#
loop_
_entity.id
_entity.type
_entity.pdbx_description
1 polymer ?
#
loop_
_entity_poly.entity_id
_entity_poly.type
_entity_poly.pdbx_seq_one_letter_code
_entity_poly.pdbx_strand_id
1 'polypeptide(L)'
;MKHITTRNLGSPYSSVSMLLVSGPFKRMNGTWTFSELGEKKCQVNLEVEYEFSNRATALALGPFTKTLPKVMLESFKSEARRRFRNQQLANRS
;
A
#
# COMPACT_ATOMS: atom_id res chain seq x y z
N MET A 1 -16.69 10.26 -8.07
CA MET A 1 -15.31 9.73 -8.07
C MET A 1 -15.00 9.10 -6.72
N LYS A 2 -14.58 7.83 -6.66
CA LYS A 2 -14.13 7.14 -5.44
C LYS A 2 -12.61 6.91 -5.52
N HIS A 3 -11.83 7.99 -5.57
CA HIS A 3 -10.37 7.91 -5.62
C HIS A 3 -9.77 8.42 -4.32
N ILE A 4 -8.61 7.87 -3.96
CA ILE A 4 -7.79 8.31 -2.84
C ILE A 4 -6.47 8.73 -3.46
N THR A 5 -5.99 9.92 -3.10
CA THR A 5 -4.68 10.41 -3.53
C THR A 5 -3.81 10.59 -2.30
N THR A 6 -2.57 10.10 -2.39
CA THR A 6 -1.56 10.24 -1.32
C THR A 6 -0.31 10.91 -1.85
N ARG A 7 0.37 11.64 -0.96
CA ARG A 7 1.75 12.07 -1.14
C ARG A 7 2.63 11.01 -0.47
N ASN A 8 3.56 10.44 -1.23
CA ASN A 8 4.40 9.36 -0.74
C ASN A 8 5.82 9.87 -0.48
N LEU A 9 6.36 9.57 0.69
CA LEU A 9 7.73 9.86 1.10
C LEU A 9 8.47 8.53 1.27
N GLY A 10 9.53 8.32 0.49
CA GLY A 10 10.27 7.06 0.47
C GLY A 10 11.61 7.17 1.19
N SER A 11 11.92 6.15 1.98
CA SER A 11 13.28 5.83 2.40
C SER A 11 13.72 4.59 1.59
N PRO A 12 14.78 4.69 0.75
CA PRO A 12 15.21 3.60 -0.09
C PRO A 12 15.35 2.28 0.68
N TYR A 13 14.84 1.20 0.08
CA TYR A 13 14.92 -0.18 0.57
C TYR A 13 14.32 -0.45 1.97
N SER A 14 13.70 0.52 2.61
CA SER A 14 13.27 0.41 4.02
C SER A 14 11.80 0.76 4.22
N SER A 15 11.32 1.89 3.70
CA SER A 15 9.93 2.29 3.92
C SER A 15 9.36 3.27 2.90
N VAL A 16 8.04 3.32 2.83
CA VAL A 16 7.29 4.37 2.13
C VAL A 16 6.15 4.84 3.03
N SER A 17 6.19 6.10 3.45
CA SER A 17 5.11 6.76 4.16
C SER A 17 4.11 7.35 3.17
N MET A 18 2.83 7.12 3.39
CA MET A 18 1.70 7.59 2.59
C MET A 18 0.90 8.60 3.41
N LEU A 19 0.83 9.84 2.95
CA LEU A 19 0.06 10.91 3.58
C LEU A 19 -1.13 11.27 2.70
N LEU A 20 -2.34 11.30 3.27
CA LEU A 20 -3.55 11.67 2.53
C LEU A 20 -3.43 13.07 1.92
N VAL A 21 -3.73 13.17 0.62
CA VAL A 21 -3.92 14.44 -0.10
C VAL A 21 -5.40 14.70 -0.33
N SER A 22 -6.15 13.69 -0.76
CA SER A 22 -7.60 13.80 -0.97
C SER A 22 -8.28 12.43 -0.91
N GLY A 23 -9.56 12.41 -0.53
CA GLY A 23 -10.36 11.19 -0.45
C GLY A 23 -11.52 11.31 0.55
N PRO A 24 -12.24 10.21 0.83
CA PRO A 24 -13.38 10.19 1.74
C PRO A 24 -12.99 10.24 3.23
N PHE A 25 -11.69 10.32 3.53
CA PHE A 25 -11.13 10.29 4.86
C PHE A 25 -10.82 11.70 5.36
N LYS A 26 -11.02 11.94 6.65
CA LYS A 26 -10.52 13.14 7.34
C LYS A 26 -9.03 13.04 7.61
N ARG A 27 -8.56 11.83 7.95
CA ARG A 27 -7.14 11.48 8.04
C ARG A 27 -6.95 10.09 7.47
N MET A 28 -5.87 9.88 6.74
CA MET A 28 -5.38 8.55 6.42
C MET A 28 -3.87 8.62 6.29
N ASN A 29 -3.19 7.75 7.03
CA ASN A 29 -1.76 7.55 6.93
C ASN A 29 -1.51 6.06 6.69
N GLY A 30 -0.59 5.75 5.80
CA GLY A 30 -0.13 4.39 5.58
C GLY A 30 1.38 4.32 5.64
N THR A 31 1.92 3.21 6.12
CA THR A 31 3.36 2.96 6.11
C THR A 31 3.60 1.58 5.52
N TRP A 32 4.35 1.56 4.43
CA TRP A 32 4.98 0.35 3.93
C TRP A 32 6.35 0.20 4.59
N THR A 33 6.64 -1.00 5.09
CA THR A 33 7.96 -1.35 5.64
C THR A 33 8.48 -2.59 4.94
N PHE A 34 9.75 -2.55 4.58
CA PHE A 34 10.47 -3.63 3.91
C PHE A 34 11.61 -4.08 4.82
N SER A 35 11.60 -5.35 5.19
CA SER A 35 12.65 -5.94 6.03
C SER A 35 13.30 -7.11 5.30
N GLU A 36 14.62 -7.10 5.20
CA GLU A 36 15.36 -8.23 4.64
C GLU A 36 15.26 -9.44 5.56
N LEU A 37 14.96 -10.61 4.98
CA LEU A 37 14.90 -11.90 5.68
C LEU A 37 15.95 -12.89 5.12
N GLY A 38 17.00 -12.37 4.47
CA GLY A 38 18.05 -13.11 3.77
C GLY A 38 18.17 -12.73 2.30
N GLU A 39 19.14 -13.33 1.60
CA GLU A 39 19.60 -12.88 0.26
C GLU A 39 18.51 -12.75 -0.82
N LYS A 40 17.44 -13.54 -0.73
CA LYS A 40 16.36 -13.58 -1.73
C LYS A 40 14.97 -13.53 -1.09
N LYS A 41 14.87 -13.03 0.14
CA LYS A 41 13.61 -12.97 0.89
C LYS A 41 13.47 -11.59 1.53
N CYS A 42 12.30 -11.01 1.38
CA CYS A 42 11.93 -9.74 2.01
C CYS A 42 10.54 -9.91 2.63
N GLN A 43 10.38 -9.41 3.85
CA GLN A 43 9.10 -9.22 4.49
C GLN A 43 8.55 -7.84 4.12
N VAL A 44 7.28 -7.81 3.72
CA VAL A 44 6.57 -6.58 3.40
C VAL A 44 5.41 -6.44 4.38
N ASN A 45 5.42 -5.34 5.13
CA ASN A 45 4.32 -4.98 6.02
C ASN A 45 3.65 -3.71 5.52
N LEU A 46 2.33 -3.64 5.69
CA LEU A 46 1.52 -2.46 5.45
C LEU A 46 0.69 -2.18 6.70
N GLU A 47 0.90 -0.99 7.25
CA GLU A 47 0.08 -0.43 8.33
C GLU A 47 -0.72 0.74 7.78
N VAL A 48 -2.01 0.82 8.11
CA VAL A 48 -2.89 1.92 7.66
C VAL A 48 -3.75 2.37 8.82
N GLU A 49 -3.67 3.65 9.13
CA GLU A 49 -4.54 4.34 10.09
C GLU A 49 -5.42 5.32 9.35
N TYR A 50 -6.72 5.38 9.68
CA TYR A 50 -7.63 6.31 9.03
C TYR A 50 -8.78 6.76 9.95
N GLU A 51 -9.31 7.95 9.67
CA GLU A 51 -10.53 8.50 10.24
C GLU A 51 -11.46 8.91 9.10
N PHE A 52 -12.71 8.45 9.13
CA PHE A 52 -13.71 8.89 8.16
C PHE A 52 -14.14 10.35 8.39
N SER A 53 -14.50 11.03 7.30
CA SER A 53 -14.99 12.41 7.37
C SER A 53 -16.32 12.58 8.09
N ASN A 54 -17.18 11.55 8.08
CA ASN A 54 -18.46 11.56 8.79
C ASN A 54 -19.00 10.12 9.01
N ARG A 55 -20.05 10.00 9.85
CA ARG A 55 -20.68 8.71 10.21
C ARG A 55 -21.33 8.01 9.02
N ALA A 56 -21.94 8.74 8.09
CA ALA A 56 -22.58 8.13 6.92
C ALA A 56 -21.55 7.46 6.00
N THR A 57 -20.40 8.12 5.77
CA THR A 57 -19.26 7.55 5.04
C THR A 57 -18.68 6.34 5.74
N ALA A 58 -18.59 6.37 7.08
CA ALA A 58 -18.13 5.22 7.87
C ALA A 58 -19.05 3.99 7.73
N LEU A 59 -20.36 4.19 7.70
CA LEU A 59 -21.33 3.10 7.48
C LEU A 59 -21.25 2.54 6.07
N ALA A 60 -21.15 3.42 5.06
CA ALA A 60 -21.09 3.02 3.66
C ALA A 60 -19.79 2.28 3.30
N LEU A 61 -18.67 2.64 3.92
CA LEU A 61 -17.33 2.09 3.62
C LEU A 61 -16.81 1.12 4.69
N GLY A 62 -17.49 1.00 5.83
CA GLY A 62 -17.10 0.17 6.97
C GLY A 62 -16.71 -1.27 6.59
N PRO A 63 -17.53 -2.00 5.82
CA PRO A 63 -17.18 -3.35 5.38
C PRO A 63 -15.91 -3.44 4.52
N PHE A 64 -15.59 -2.39 3.75
CA PHE A 64 -14.42 -2.37 2.87
C PHE A 64 -13.10 -2.18 3.62
N THR A 65 -13.14 -1.56 4.81
CA THR A 65 -11.94 -1.26 5.59
C THR A 65 -11.16 -2.50 6.06
N LYS A 66 -11.86 -3.60 6.36
CA LYS A 66 -11.22 -4.86 6.78
C LYS A 66 -10.48 -5.55 5.63
N THR A 67 -10.91 -5.30 4.40
CA THR A 67 -10.37 -5.97 3.21
C THR A 67 -9.31 -5.13 2.51
N LEU A 68 -9.32 -3.81 2.72
CA LEU A 68 -8.44 -2.86 2.03
C LEU A 68 -6.94 -3.17 2.21
N PRO A 69 -6.40 -3.41 3.43
CA PRO A 69 -4.98 -3.71 3.60
C PRO A 69 -4.58 -5.01 2.88
N LYS A 70 -5.45 -6.03 2.91
CA LYS A 70 -5.22 -7.30 2.22
C LYS A 70 -5.17 -7.11 0.71
N VAL A 71 -6.10 -6.35 0.14
CA VAL A 71 -6.11 -6.04 -1.30
C VAL A 71 -4.84 -5.28 -1.68
N MET A 72 -4.46 -4.26 -0.92
CA MET A 72 -3.24 -3.49 -1.17
C MET A 72 -1.98 -4.38 -1.13
N LEU A 73 -1.86 -5.24 -0.12
CA LEU A 73 -0.74 -6.17 0.02
C LEU A 73 -0.68 -7.17 -1.14
N GLU A 74 -1.81 -7.74 -1.55
CA GLU A 74 -1.85 -8.67 -2.68
C GLU A 74 -1.56 -7.98 -4.02
N SER A 75 -2.07 -6.76 -4.24
CA SER A 75 -1.71 -5.95 -5.40
C SER A 75 -0.21 -5.63 -5.44
N PHE A 76 0.38 -5.28 -4.29
CA PHE A 76 1.82 -5.07 -4.18
C PHE A 76 2.62 -6.33 -4.57
N LYS A 77 2.28 -7.49 -3.97
CA LYS A 77 2.92 -8.77 -4.30
C LYS A 77 2.81 -9.12 -5.78
N SER A 78 1.64 -8.90 -6.37
CA SER A 78 1.41 -9.16 -7.79
C SER A 78 2.32 -8.31 -8.69
N GLU A 79 2.39 -7.01 -8.42
CA GLU A 79 3.23 -6.08 -9.18
C GLU A 79 4.73 -6.37 -8.99
N ALA A 80 5.16 -6.68 -7.76
CA ALA A 80 6.53 -7.08 -7.48
C ALA A 80 6.93 -8.33 -8.28
N ARG A 81 6.09 -9.37 -8.30
CA ARG A 81 6.33 -10.58 -9.12
C ARG A 81 6.40 -10.26 -10.60
N ARG A 82 5.52 -9.38 -11.10
CA ARG A 82 5.50 -8.97 -12.52
C ARG A 82 6.81 -8.27 -12.90
N ARG A 83 7.26 -7.29 -12.11
CA ARG A 83 8.52 -6.58 -12.36
C ARG A 83 9.74 -7.49 -12.26
N PHE A 84 9.77 -8.37 -11.27
CA PHE A 84 10.86 -9.33 -11.10
C PHE A 84 10.97 -10.27 -12.31
N ARG A 85 9.85 -10.81 -12.81
CA ARG A 85 9.84 -11.62 -14.04
C ARG A 85 10.34 -10.84 -15.25
N ASN A 86 9.90 -9.60 -15.42
CA ASN A 86 10.33 -8.76 -16.54
C ASN A 86 11.84 -8.48 -16.52
N GLN A 87 12.41 -8.22 -15.33
CA GLN A 87 13.87 -8.06 -15.17
C GLN A 87 14.64 -9.34 -15.51
N GLN A 88 14.13 -10.52 -15.13
CA GLN A 88 14.77 -11.78 -15.50
C GLN A 88 14.74 -12.06 -17.00
N LEU A 89 13.66 -11.68 -17.70
CA LEU A 89 13.58 -11.80 -19.15
C LEU A 89 14.54 -10.85 -19.86
N ALA A 90 14.60 -9.58 -19.41
CA ALA A 90 15.53 -8.59 -19.93
C ALA A 90 17.00 -9.02 -19.76
N ASN A 91 17.36 -9.59 -18.61
CA ASN A 91 18.73 -10.06 -18.34
C ASN A 91 19.11 -11.38 -19.04
N ARG A 92 18.18 -12.00 -19.77
CA ARG A 92 18.41 -13.20 -20.59
C ARG A 92 18.51 -12.90 -22.09
N SER A 93 18.33 -11.64 -22.48
CA SER A 93 18.44 -11.13 -23.86
C SER A 93 19.83 -10.55 -24.08
#